data_AF-A0A5K0YUA6-F1
#
_entry.id   AF-A0A5K0YUA6-F1
#
_cell.length_a   1.000
_cell.length_b   1.000
_cell.length_c   1.000
_cell.angle_alpha   90.00
_cell.angle_beta   90.00
_cell.angle_gamma   90.00
#
_symmetry.space_group_name_H-M   'P 1'
#
loop_
_entity.id
_entity.type
_entity.pdbx_description
1 polymer ?
#
loop_
_entity_poly.entity_id
_entity_poly.type
_entity_poly.pdbx_seq_one_letter_code
_entity_poly.pdbx_strand_id
1 'polypeptide(L)'
;VFFTPEGKGWGLRTFDALPRGAFVCEYVGEILTNTELYNRNSQCSGDEKHHYPVLLDADWGSEGILKDEEALCLDATHYGNVA
;
A
#
# COMPACT_ATOMS: atom_id res chain seq x y z
N VAL A 1 -15.90 2.10 -10.38
CA VAL A 1 -14.67 1.79 -11.15
C VAL A 1 -14.80 2.37 -12.55
N PHE A 2 -13.79 3.07 -13.06
CA PHE A 2 -13.72 3.57 -14.43
C PHE A 2 -12.28 3.55 -14.94
N PHE A 3 -12.07 3.50 -16.25
CA PHE A 3 -10.74 3.61 -16.85
C PHE A 3 -10.40 5.08 -17.10
N THR A 4 -9.21 5.52 -16.71
CA THR A 4 -8.80 6.93 -16.83
C THR A 4 -8.39 7.26 -18.27
N PRO A 5 -8.92 8.34 -18.87
CA PRO A 5 -8.60 8.70 -20.25
C PRO A 5 -7.17 9.21 -20.43
N GLU A 6 -6.50 9.65 -19.35
CA GLU A 6 -5.12 10.15 -19.37
C GLU A 6 -4.05 9.04 -19.28
N GLY A 7 -4.45 7.77 -19.33
CA GLY A 7 -3.51 6.64 -19.33
C GLY A 7 -2.92 6.28 -17.97
N LYS A 8 -3.56 6.66 -16.86
CA LYS A 8 -3.15 6.29 -15.49
C LYS A 8 -3.70 4.93 -15.04
N GLY A 9 -4.42 4.21 -15.91
CA GLY A 9 -5.05 2.94 -15.58
C GLY A 9 -6.45 3.10 -14.98
N TRP A 10 -6.77 2.28 -13.99
CA TRP A 10 -8.10 2.24 -13.36
C TRP A 10 -8.24 3.28 -12.23
N GLY A 11 -9.46 3.83 -12.09
CA GLY A 11 -9.81 4.78 -11.03
C GLY A 11 -11.14 4.45 -10.35
N LEU A 12 -11.31 5.04 -9.16
CA LEU A 12 -12.55 4.98 -8.39
C LEU A 12 -13.19 6.35 -8.25
N ARG A 13 -14.52 6.34 -8.18
CA ARG A 13 -15.33 7.50 -7.86
C ARG A 13 -16.44 7.07 -6.93
N THR A 14 -16.81 7.94 -6.00
CA THR A 14 -17.99 7.75 -5.19
C THR A 14 -19.24 7.93 -6.04
N PHE A 15 -20.35 7.31 -5.61
CA PHE A 15 -21.65 7.54 -6.25
C PHE A 15 -22.24 8.89 -5.80
N ASP A 16 -22.11 9.17 -4.50
CA ASP A 16 -22.60 10.39 -3.86
C ASP A 16 -21.45 11.34 -3.50
N ALA A 17 -21.78 12.62 -3.32
CA ALA A 17 -20.85 13.62 -2.82
C ALA A 17 -20.49 13.33 -1.36
N LEU A 18 -19.19 13.32 -1.04
CA LEU A 18 -18.70 13.18 0.33
C LEU A 18 -18.35 14.55 0.93
N PRO A 19 -18.80 14.87 2.16
CA PRO A 19 -18.38 16.09 2.84
C PRO A 19 -16.88 16.01 3.20
N ARG A 20 -16.23 17.17 3.31
CA ARG A 20 -14.81 17.24 3.71
C ARG A 20 -14.62 16.59 5.09
N GLY A 21 -13.66 15.67 5.18
CA GLY A 21 -13.37 14.93 6.40
C GLY A 21 -14.17 13.64 6.57
N ALA A 22 -15.04 13.29 5.62
CA ALA A 22 -15.67 11.97 5.60
C ALA A 22 -14.62 10.88 5.40
N PHE A 23 -14.72 9.83 6.21
CA PHE A 23 -13.99 8.60 6.01
C PHE A 23 -14.47 7.90 4.72
N VAL A 24 -13.53 7.25 4.00
CA VAL A 24 -13.83 6.50 2.77
C VAL A 24 -13.64 5.00 3.04
N CYS A 25 -12.39 4.58 3.20
CA CYS A 25 -11.98 3.23 3.59
C CYS A 25 -10.53 3.25 4.07
N GLU A 26 -10.11 2.21 4.80
CA GLU A 26 -8.71 1.95 5.10
C GLU A 26 -7.95 1.51 3.84
N TYR A 27 -6.63 1.67 3.85
CA TYR A 27 -5.75 0.96 2.91
C TYR A 27 -5.43 -0.42 3.49
N VAL A 28 -5.79 -1.49 2.79
CA VAL A 28 -5.66 -2.86 3.29
C VAL A 28 -4.74 -3.67 2.38
N GLY A 29 -3.89 -4.49 3.00
CA GLY A 29 -3.01 -5.44 2.33
C GLY A 29 -2.42 -6.45 3.31
N GLU A 30 -1.46 -7.25 2.86
CA GLU A 30 -0.67 -8.13 3.74
C GLU A 30 0.22 -7.27 4.65
N ILE A 31 0.28 -7.58 5.94
CA ILE A 31 1.28 -6.98 6.84
C ILE A 31 2.57 -7.77 6.73
N LEU A 32 3.65 -7.12 6.31
CA LEU A 32 4.97 -7.70 6.13
C LEU A 32 6.02 -6.93 6.93
N THR A 33 7.14 -7.57 7.21
CA THR A 33 8.36 -6.84 7.58
C THR A 33 9.00 -6.23 6.34
N ASN A 34 9.75 -5.15 6.50
CA ASN A 34 10.51 -4.55 5.39
C ASN A 34 11.50 -5.54 4.78
N THR A 35 12.11 -6.40 5.61
CA THR A 35 12.99 -7.49 5.14
C THR A 35 12.24 -8.48 4.25
N GLU A 36 11.02 -8.89 4.62
CA GLU A 36 10.21 -9.80 3.81
C GLU A 36 9.82 -9.15 2.48
N LEU A 37 9.38 -7.89 2.49
CA LEU A 37 9.07 -7.14 1.27
C LEU A 37 10.29 -7.06 0.33
N TYR A 38 11.47 -6.76 0.87
CA TYR A 38 12.71 -6.72 0.09
C TYR A 38 13.03 -8.07 -0.56
N ASN A 39 12.88 -9.17 0.19
CA ASN A 39 13.12 -10.52 -0.31
C ASN A 39 12.15 -10.88 -1.44
N ARG A 40 10.85 -10.54 -1.30
CA ARG A 40 9.83 -10.76 -2.35
C ARG A 40 10.17 -9.99 -3.63
N ASN A 41 10.56 -8.72 -3.49
CA ASN A 41 10.88 -7.86 -4.63
C ASN A 41 12.18 -8.32 -5.34
N SER A 42 13.18 -8.77 -4.59
CA SER A 42 14.46 -9.24 -5.14
C SER A 42 14.34 -10.56 -5.92
N GLN A 43 13.37 -11.41 -5.56
CA GLN A 43 13.10 -12.67 -6.26
C GLN A 43 12.24 -12.51 -7.52
N CYS A 44 11.55 -11.37 -7.67
CA CYS A 44 10.78 -11.06 -8.86
C CYS A 44 11.70 -10.54 -9.97
N SER A 45 12.39 -11.44 -10.67
CA SER A 45 13.34 -11.10 -11.75
C SER A 45 12.70 -10.95 -13.14
N GLY A 46 11.37 -10.86 -13.24
CA GLY A 46 10.63 -10.88 -14.51
C GLY A 46 9.49 -9.89 -14.53
N ASP A 47 9.56 -8.98 -15.52
CA ASP A 47 8.67 -7.86 -15.83
C ASP A 47 8.45 -6.83 -14.70
N GLU A 48 8.35 -5.56 -15.10
CA GLU A 48 8.13 -4.39 -14.22
C GLU A 48 6.81 -4.54 -13.44
N LYS A 49 6.82 -5.32 -12.37
CA LYS A 49 5.65 -5.53 -11.53
C LYS A 49 5.51 -4.33 -10.62
N HIS A 50 4.39 -3.63 -10.77
CA HIS A 50 4.01 -2.60 -9.81
C HIS A 50 3.76 -3.26 -8.45
N HIS A 51 4.54 -2.85 -7.46
CA HIS A 51 4.33 -3.18 -6.06
C HIS A 51 3.59 -2.04 -5.38
N TYR A 52 2.77 -2.36 -4.39
CA TYR A 52 1.96 -1.38 -3.67
C TYR A 52 2.22 -1.40 -2.15
N PRO A 53 3.45 -1.08 -1.72
CA PRO A 53 3.78 -1.02 -0.30
C PRO A 53 3.42 0.33 0.34
N VAL A 54 3.00 0.29 1.60
CA VAL A 54 2.83 1.47 2.48
C VAL A 54 3.51 1.19 3.82
N LEU A 55 4.46 2.03 4.23
CA LEU A 55 5.13 1.89 5.52
C LEU A 55 4.17 2.19 6.68
N LEU A 56 4.27 1.41 7.75
CA LEU A 56 3.51 1.64 8.98
C LEU A 56 4.38 2.43 9.97
N ASP A 57 4.72 3.67 9.60
CA ASP A 57 5.78 4.49 10.22
C ASP A 57 5.29 5.61 11.14
N ALA A 58 3.98 5.68 11.40
CA ALA A 58 3.36 6.74 12.18
C ALA A 58 3.95 6.96 13.58
N ASP A 59 4.58 5.93 14.15
CA ASP A 59 5.23 5.97 15.47
C ASP A 59 6.68 5.47 15.45
N TRP A 60 7.32 5.43 14.28
CA TRP A 60 8.72 5.00 14.22
C TRP A 60 9.62 6.02 14.95
N GLY A 61 10.43 5.51 15.89
CA GLY A 61 11.37 6.33 16.66
C GLY A 61 10.83 6.86 18.00
N SER A 62 9.60 6.55 18.39
CA SER A 62 9.03 6.90 19.70
C SER A 62 9.70 6.15 20.86
N GLU A 63 9.89 4.84 20.70
CA GLU A 63 10.41 3.93 21.74
C GLU A 63 11.87 3.48 21.51
N GLY A 64 12.53 4.00 20.46
CA GLY A 64 13.93 3.71 20.15
C GLY A 64 14.23 3.54 18.67
N ILE A 65 15.46 3.10 18.35
CA ILE A 65 15.86 2.77 16.98
C ILE A 65 15.18 1.46 16.58
N LEU A 66 14.25 1.54 15.64
CA LEU A 66 13.58 0.38 15.08
C LEU A 66 14.52 -0.37 14.14
N LYS A 67 14.56 -1.70 14.25
CA LYS A 67 15.33 -2.54 13.33
C LYS A 67 14.52 -2.87 12.08
N ASP A 68 15.20 -3.13 10.97
CA ASP A 68 14.53 -3.45 9.70
C ASP A 68 13.67 -4.72 9.78
N GLU A 69 14.03 -5.68 10.63
CA GLU A 69 13.25 -6.89 10.88
C GLU A 69 11.97 -6.64 11.68
N GLU A 70 11.90 -5.50 12.38
CA GLU A 70 10.77 -5.07 13.20
C GLU A 70 9.93 -3.99 12.50
N ALA A 71 10.48 -3.34 11.47
CA ALA A 71 9.81 -2.35 10.65
C ALA A 71 8.76 -3.01 9.75
N LEU A 72 7.51 -2.57 9.89
CA LEU A 72 6.36 -3.16 9.20
C LEU A 72 5.85 -2.28 8.05
N CYS A 73 5.28 -2.93 7.05
CA CYS A 73 4.57 -2.30 5.95
C CYS A 73 3.30 -3.09 5.60
N LEU A 74 2.34 -2.44 4.95
CA LEU A 74 1.27 -3.09 4.20
C LEU A 74 1.70 -3.30 2.74
N ASP A 75 1.45 -4.46 2.18
CA ASP A 75 1.64 -4.76 0.75
C ASP A 75 0.30 -5.17 0.12
N ALA A 76 -0.22 -4.33 -0.77
CA ALA A 76 -1.50 -4.57 -1.46
C ALA A 76 -1.33 -5.23 -2.85
N THR A 77 -0.14 -5.75 -3.17
CA THR A 77 0.17 -6.25 -4.52
C THR A 77 -0.69 -7.45 -4.95
N HIS A 78 -1.03 -8.34 -4.02
CA HIS A 78 -1.82 -9.54 -4.31
C HIS A 78 -3.13 -9.62 -3.53
N TYR A 79 -3.20 -8.95 -2.37
CA TYR A 79 -4.37 -8.91 -1.52
C TYR A 79 -4.61 -7.47 -1.08
N GLY A 80 -5.82 -6.96 -1.31
CA GLY A 80 -6.19 -5.62 -0.91
C GLY A 80 -7.68 -5.39 -1.00
N ASN A 81 -8.11 -4.18 -0.67
CA ASN A 81 -9.49 -3.74 -0.87
C ASN A 81 -9.59 -2.84 -2.12
N VAL A 82 -10.56 -1.94 -2.15
CA VAL A 82 -10.77 -1.03 -3.28
C VAL A 82 -9.83 0.19 -3.26
N ALA A 83 -9.14 0.45 -2.14
CA ALA A 83 -8.33 1.66 -1.96
C ALA A 83 -7.14 1.77 -2.93
#